data_AF-A0A662TU38-F1
#
_entry.id   AF-A0A662TU38-F1
#
_cell.length_a   1.000
_cell.length_b   1.000
_cell.length_c   1.000
_cell.angle_alpha   90.00
_cell.angle_beta   90.00
_cell.angle_gamma   90.00
#
_symmetry.space_group_name_H-M   'P 1'
#
loop_
_entity.id
_entity.type
_entity.pdbx_description
1 polymer ?
#
loop_
_entity_poly.entity_id
_entity_poly.type
_entity_poly.pdbx_seq_one_letter_code
_entity_poly.pdbx_strand_id
1 'polypeptide(L)'
;MESLSYVCKAAAEIVTYEELQERVRDPGTRGYVGFEPSGLVHIGWLIWMRAFKHLKAAGIDMYLLSADWHAWINEKLRGNLDLIELCGDYVIACIEAYGVNVPKDRVIHCRDYVNDPDYWHLVLKIAKMTTLARIKRAVTIAGRKESEAEANFSLLLYPCLQVADIFYHKFAICLGGTDQRKAHMLARDVSSKLGLRKPTAIHTPLLSGLRPIGATDIIDRKMSKSKPESCIFLHDNKDSVRSKIRRAYCPPKVTDGNPIVEIATLILLPEGTPLIVRLRDGSKREYLESNDLINDYANNLIHPLDLKEAVASALVSFLEPIQEKLKSDDRVIPFIKKVSSFEQITR
;
A
#
# COMPACT_ATOMS: atom_id res chain seq x y z
N MET A 1 -21.60 -2.00 10.35
CA MET A 1 -21.76 -3.18 9.46
C MET A 1 -21.38 -2.87 8.02
N GLU A 2 -21.81 -1.74 7.46
CA GLU A 2 -21.49 -1.33 6.08
C GLU A 2 -19.98 -1.18 5.80
N SER A 3 -19.22 -0.55 6.72
CA SER A 3 -17.76 -0.40 6.56
C SER A 3 -17.01 -1.73 6.55
N LEU A 4 -17.45 -2.73 7.31
CA LEU A 4 -16.85 -4.07 7.27
C LEU A 4 -17.18 -4.78 5.95
N SER A 5 -18.44 -4.66 5.48
CA SER A 5 -18.84 -5.21 4.19
C SER A 5 -17.97 -4.66 3.05
N TYR A 6 -17.67 -3.36 3.09
CA TYR A 6 -16.75 -2.73 2.15
C TYR A 6 -15.37 -3.41 2.16
N VAL A 7 -14.73 -3.53 3.34
CA VAL A 7 -13.39 -4.13 3.46
C VAL A 7 -13.37 -5.54 2.90
N CYS A 8 -14.41 -6.32 3.17
CA CYS A 8 -14.53 -7.69 2.69
C CYS A 8 -14.68 -7.79 1.16
N LYS A 9 -15.38 -6.83 0.53
CA LYS A 9 -15.52 -6.77 -0.93
C LYS A 9 -14.24 -6.25 -1.62
N ALA A 10 -13.53 -5.34 -0.97
CA ALA A 10 -12.34 -4.69 -1.54
C ALA A 10 -11.03 -5.46 -1.28
N ALA A 11 -11.01 -6.39 -0.33
CA ALA A 11 -9.87 -7.23 -0.05
C ALA A 11 -9.63 -8.24 -1.17
N ALA A 12 -8.36 -8.46 -1.52
CA ALA A 12 -7.94 -9.55 -2.39
C ALA A 12 -7.97 -10.90 -1.64
N GLU A 13 -7.66 -10.89 -0.35
CA GLU A 13 -7.82 -12.06 0.53
C GLU A 13 -8.02 -11.63 1.99
N ILE A 14 -8.68 -12.50 2.77
CA ILE A 14 -8.84 -12.38 4.22
C ILE A 14 -8.53 -13.74 4.85
N VAL A 15 -7.67 -13.75 5.87
CA VAL A 15 -7.18 -14.97 6.55
C VAL A 15 -7.37 -14.86 8.07
N THR A 16 -8.46 -15.37 8.66
CA THR A 16 -9.69 -15.85 7.98
C THR A 16 -10.87 -14.92 8.22
N TYR A 17 -11.91 -15.07 7.41
CA TYR A 17 -13.11 -14.24 7.49
C TYR A 17 -13.87 -14.44 8.82
N GLU A 18 -13.90 -15.67 9.33
CA GLU A 18 -14.56 -16.03 10.59
C GLU A 18 -13.87 -15.31 11.76
N GLU A 19 -12.53 -15.36 11.81
CA GLU A 19 -11.76 -14.64 12.81
C GLU A 19 -12.00 -13.13 12.72
N LEU A 20 -12.09 -12.56 11.51
CA LEU A 20 -12.40 -11.14 11.32
C LEU A 20 -13.77 -10.77 11.92
N GLN A 21 -14.79 -11.60 11.70
CA GLN A 21 -16.13 -11.37 12.27
C GLN A 21 -16.11 -11.37 13.80
N GLU A 22 -15.30 -12.25 14.42
CA GLU A 22 -15.08 -12.24 15.87
C GLU A 22 -14.36 -10.96 16.32
N ARG A 23 -13.28 -10.59 15.64
CA ARG A 23 -12.46 -9.41 15.99
C ARG A 23 -13.25 -8.11 15.95
N VAL A 24 -14.12 -7.93 14.96
CA VAL A 24 -14.93 -6.71 14.85
C VAL A 24 -15.95 -6.57 15.98
N ARG A 25 -16.33 -7.69 16.63
CA ARG A 25 -17.25 -7.68 17.78
C ARG A 25 -16.54 -7.48 19.12
N ASP A 26 -15.21 -7.61 19.15
CA ASP A 26 -14.39 -7.56 20.36
C ASP A 26 -13.86 -6.13 20.59
N PRO A 27 -14.39 -5.38 21.59
CA PRO A 27 -13.97 -4.01 21.86
C PRO A 27 -12.48 -3.93 22.19
N GLY A 28 -11.78 -2.95 21.59
CA GLY A 28 -10.35 -2.79 21.81
C GLY A 28 -9.48 -3.72 20.95
N THR A 29 -10.06 -4.44 19.99
CA THR A 29 -9.28 -5.11 18.94
C THR A 29 -8.35 -4.12 18.26
N ARG A 30 -7.05 -4.39 18.37
CA ARG A 30 -6.00 -3.59 17.73
C ARG A 30 -5.73 -4.10 16.32
N GLY A 31 -5.79 -3.21 15.35
CA GLY A 31 -5.37 -3.48 13.97
C GLY A 31 -4.21 -2.59 13.57
N TYR A 32 -3.44 -2.97 12.57
CA TYR A 32 -2.37 -2.10 12.07
C TYR A 32 -2.12 -2.25 10.57
N VAL A 33 -1.45 -1.27 10.01
CA VAL A 33 -0.70 -1.36 8.75
C VAL A 33 0.68 -0.77 8.96
N GLY A 34 1.71 -1.47 8.49
CA GLY A 34 3.08 -0.99 8.47
C GLY A 34 3.45 -0.44 7.10
N PHE A 35 4.26 0.63 7.06
CA PHE A 35 4.84 1.14 5.82
C PHE A 35 6.34 1.42 5.99
N GLU A 36 7.13 1.11 4.97
CA GLU A 36 8.51 1.56 4.89
C GLU A 36 8.56 3.03 4.42
N PRO A 37 9.18 3.95 5.19
CA PRO A 37 9.49 5.30 4.70
C PRO A 37 10.57 5.22 3.62
N SER A 38 10.13 5.11 2.37
CA SER A 38 10.97 4.68 1.24
C SER A 38 11.01 5.66 0.07
N GLY A 39 10.48 6.87 0.25
CA GLY A 39 10.33 7.87 -0.81
C GLY A 39 8.89 8.33 -0.98
N LEU A 40 8.65 9.00 -2.10
CA LEU A 40 7.38 9.58 -2.52
C LEU A 40 6.19 8.60 -2.47
N VAL A 41 5.01 9.07 -2.04
CA VAL A 41 3.78 8.26 -1.97
C VAL A 41 3.08 8.21 -3.33
N HIS A 42 2.75 7.00 -3.79
CA HIS A 42 2.03 6.78 -5.04
C HIS A 42 0.56 6.40 -4.83
N ILE A 43 -0.27 6.61 -5.85
CA ILE A 43 -1.73 6.44 -5.76
C ILE A 43 -2.18 5.02 -5.42
N GLY A 44 -1.33 4.01 -5.65
CA GLY A 44 -1.61 2.62 -5.23
C GLY A 44 -1.77 2.47 -3.71
N TRP A 45 -1.21 3.40 -2.92
CA TRP A 45 -1.35 3.38 -1.46
C TRP A 45 -2.77 3.74 -1.00
N LEU A 46 -3.53 4.48 -1.83
CA LEU A 46 -4.90 4.87 -1.54
C LEU A 46 -5.81 3.66 -1.30
N ILE A 47 -5.51 2.52 -1.92
CA ILE A 47 -6.26 1.27 -1.78
C ILE A 47 -6.26 0.80 -0.31
N TRP A 48 -5.06 0.66 0.30
CA TRP A 48 -4.97 0.24 1.69
C TRP A 48 -5.33 1.38 2.66
N MET A 49 -5.07 2.64 2.29
CA MET A 49 -5.49 3.79 3.12
C MET A 49 -7.02 3.83 3.25
N ARG A 50 -7.76 3.54 2.17
CA ARG A 50 -9.22 3.40 2.22
C ARG A 50 -9.65 2.24 3.11
N ALA A 51 -9.04 1.06 2.94
CA ALA A 51 -9.32 -0.09 3.80
C ALA A 51 -9.09 0.22 5.29
N PHE A 52 -8.04 0.97 5.60
CA PHE A 52 -7.77 1.48 6.95
C PHE A 52 -8.90 2.37 7.48
N LYS A 53 -9.41 3.33 6.68
CA LYS A 53 -10.57 4.17 7.07
C LYS A 53 -11.78 3.33 7.43
N HIS A 54 -12.08 2.32 6.62
CA HIS A 54 -13.24 1.47 6.84
C HIS A 54 -13.08 0.53 8.05
N LEU A 55 -11.88 0.02 8.32
CA LEU A 55 -11.60 -0.75 9.55
C LEU A 55 -11.75 0.13 10.80
N LYS A 56 -11.22 1.36 10.76
CA LYS A 56 -11.42 2.34 11.83
C LYS A 56 -12.90 2.66 12.04
N ALA A 57 -13.64 2.92 10.96
CA ALA A 57 -15.09 3.17 11.01
C ALA A 57 -15.90 1.94 11.49
N ALA A 58 -15.35 0.73 11.33
CA ALA A 58 -15.92 -0.50 11.87
C ALA A 58 -15.62 -0.72 13.36
N GLY A 59 -14.91 0.21 14.02
CA GLY A 59 -14.63 0.17 15.46
C GLY A 59 -13.30 -0.49 15.84
N ILE A 60 -12.44 -0.82 14.87
CA ILE A 60 -11.11 -1.36 15.14
C ILE A 60 -10.17 -0.24 15.58
N ASP A 61 -9.40 -0.48 16.64
CA ASP A 61 -8.34 0.43 17.10
C ASP A 61 -7.13 0.32 16.17
N MET A 62 -7.14 1.11 15.09
CA MET A 62 -6.17 1.03 14.00
C MET A 62 -4.91 1.87 14.25
N TYR A 63 -3.75 1.26 14.07
CA TYR A 63 -2.42 1.87 14.24
C TYR A 63 -1.68 1.99 12.90
N LEU A 64 -0.92 3.07 12.74
CA LEU A 64 0.06 3.21 11.68
C LEU A 64 1.45 2.90 12.25
N LEU A 65 2.18 1.99 11.61
CA LEU A 65 3.56 1.68 11.97
C LEU A 65 4.51 2.22 10.89
N SER A 66 5.27 3.25 11.25
CA SER A 66 6.36 3.80 10.45
C SER A 66 7.62 2.95 10.65
N ALA A 67 7.91 2.12 9.65
CA ALA A 67 8.91 1.08 9.74
C ALA A 67 10.32 1.62 9.35
N ASP A 68 10.85 2.56 10.13
CA ASP A 68 12.13 3.23 9.88
C ASP A 68 13.34 2.27 9.87
N TRP A 69 13.48 1.39 10.86
CA TRP A 69 14.52 0.37 10.90
C TRP A 69 14.40 -0.65 9.76
N HIS A 70 13.16 -0.99 9.38
CA HIS A 70 12.90 -1.87 8.25
C HIS A 70 13.34 -1.23 6.93
N ALA A 71 13.00 0.04 6.72
CA ALA A 71 13.45 0.81 5.58
C ALA A 71 14.98 0.94 5.54
N TRP A 72 15.63 1.12 6.70
CA TRP A 72 17.08 1.16 6.82
C TRP A 72 17.73 -0.17 6.43
N ILE A 73 17.27 -1.29 7.00
CA ILE A 73 17.71 -2.65 6.64
C ILE A 73 17.54 -2.93 5.14
N ASN A 74 16.47 -2.39 4.55
CA ASN A 74 16.16 -2.57 3.15
C ASN A 74 16.85 -1.54 2.23
N GLU A 75 17.84 -0.80 2.73
CA GLU A 75 18.66 0.19 2.01
C GLU A 75 17.83 1.31 1.35
N LYS A 76 16.66 1.62 1.91
CA LYS A 76 15.84 2.73 1.42
C LYS A 76 16.53 4.05 1.70
N LEU A 77 16.38 5.00 0.76
CA LEU A 77 16.98 6.33 0.88
C LEU A 77 18.50 6.25 1.17
N ARG A 78 19.16 5.23 0.60
CA ARG A 78 20.59 4.87 0.77
C ARG A 78 21.01 4.62 2.23
N GLY A 79 20.08 4.10 3.04
CA GLY A 79 20.35 3.80 4.44
C GLY A 79 20.52 5.05 5.32
N ASN A 80 20.13 6.24 4.86
CA ASN A 80 20.19 7.46 5.66
C ASN A 80 18.98 7.53 6.61
N LEU A 81 19.19 7.21 7.88
CA LEU A 81 18.14 7.20 8.91
C LEU A 81 17.44 8.56 9.04
N ASP A 82 18.16 9.68 9.10
CA ASP A 82 17.55 11.02 9.20
C ASP A 82 16.59 11.30 8.03
N LEU A 83 16.93 10.83 6.82
CA LEU A 83 16.10 10.99 5.63
C LEU A 83 14.90 10.03 5.65
N ILE A 84 15.06 8.82 6.19
CA ILE A 84 13.99 7.86 6.43
C ILE A 84 12.98 8.42 7.44
N GLU A 85 13.45 9.04 8.52
CA GLU A 85 12.58 9.67 9.52
C GLU A 85 11.77 10.82 8.93
N LEU A 86 12.42 11.73 8.19
CA LEU A 86 11.73 12.80 7.46
C LEU A 86 10.74 12.24 6.43
N CYS A 87 11.08 11.12 5.79
CA CYS A 87 10.15 10.41 4.91
C CYS A 87 8.93 9.89 5.67
N GLY A 88 9.11 9.43 6.91
CA GLY A 88 8.04 8.93 7.76
C GLY A 88 7.00 10.01 8.01
N ASP A 89 7.46 11.20 8.43
CA ASP A 89 6.60 12.36 8.67
C ASP A 89 5.88 12.82 7.39
N TYR A 90 6.59 12.85 6.26
CA TYR A 90 5.99 13.13 4.95
C TYR A 90 4.91 12.12 4.56
N VAL A 91 5.14 10.82 4.78
CA VAL A 91 4.16 9.77 4.47
C VAL A 91 2.92 9.91 5.37
N ILE A 92 3.10 10.21 6.66
CA ILE A 92 1.99 10.45 7.58
C ILE A 92 1.15 11.65 7.11
N ALA A 93 1.80 12.75 6.70
CA ALA A 93 1.10 13.90 6.11
C ALA A 93 0.30 13.52 4.85
N CYS A 94 0.84 12.65 3.98
CA CYS A 94 0.11 12.11 2.82
C CYS A 94 -1.14 11.31 3.21
N ILE A 95 -1.01 10.46 4.23
CA ILE A 95 -2.09 9.63 4.76
C ILE A 95 -3.21 10.53 5.33
N GLU A 96 -2.85 11.55 6.12
CA GLU A 96 -3.78 12.52 6.70
C GLU A 96 -4.43 13.41 5.64
N ALA A 97 -3.69 13.85 4.62
CA ALA A 97 -4.22 14.65 3.51
C ALA A 97 -5.33 13.92 2.73
N TYR A 98 -5.16 12.61 2.50
CA TYR A 98 -6.19 11.73 1.94
C TYR A 98 -7.41 11.54 2.89
N GLY A 99 -7.27 11.86 4.18
CA GLY A 99 -8.36 11.83 5.15
C GLY A 99 -8.32 10.64 6.11
N VAL A 100 -7.17 10.00 6.27
CA VAL A 100 -6.92 9.02 7.34
C VAL A 100 -6.34 9.76 8.53
N ASN A 101 -7.21 10.26 9.41
CA ASN A 101 -6.78 10.92 10.65
C ASN A 101 -6.50 9.86 11.73
N VAL A 102 -5.24 9.76 12.16
CA VAL A 102 -4.81 8.81 13.19
C VAL A 102 -4.33 9.60 14.41
N PRO A 103 -4.87 9.34 15.61
CA PRO A 103 -4.36 9.97 16.83
C PRO A 103 -2.85 9.76 16.98
N LYS A 104 -2.13 10.74 17.55
CA LYS A 104 -0.66 10.67 17.68
C LYS A 104 -0.21 9.41 18.44
N ASP A 105 -0.96 8.98 19.46
CA ASP A 105 -0.71 7.76 20.24
C ASP A 105 -1.05 6.45 19.49
N ARG A 106 -1.46 6.56 18.22
CA ARG A 106 -1.72 5.45 17.30
C ARG A 106 -0.78 5.45 16.10
N VAL A 107 0.17 6.38 16.05
CA VAL A 107 1.31 6.37 15.14
C VAL A 107 2.51 5.87 15.92
N ILE A 108 3.13 4.79 15.45
CA ILE A 108 4.27 4.13 16.11
C ILE A 108 5.46 4.17 15.15
N HIS A 109 6.65 4.49 15.63
CA HIS A 109 7.89 4.37 14.88
C HIS A 109 8.76 3.24 15.44
N CYS A 110 9.45 2.44 14.62
CA CYS A 110 10.26 1.35 15.17
C CYS A 110 11.37 1.87 16.09
N ARG A 111 11.98 3.02 15.80
CA ARG A 111 12.97 3.67 16.68
C ARG A 111 12.50 3.85 18.14
N ASP A 112 11.19 3.95 18.38
CA ASP A 112 10.64 4.24 19.70
C ASP A 112 10.66 3.01 20.64
N TYR A 113 10.81 1.79 20.10
CA TYR A 113 10.76 0.55 20.88
C TYR A 113 11.87 -0.46 20.57
N VAL A 114 12.67 -0.25 19.53
CA VAL A 114 13.81 -1.13 19.19
C VAL A 114 14.91 -1.12 20.25
N ASN A 115 14.91 -0.21 21.23
CA ASN A 115 15.82 -0.28 22.37
C ASN A 115 15.31 -1.21 23.49
N ASP A 116 14.08 -1.72 23.39
CA ASP A 116 13.49 -2.63 24.38
C ASP A 116 14.09 -4.05 24.24
N PRO A 117 14.73 -4.59 25.30
CA PRO A 117 15.22 -5.97 25.31
C PRO A 117 14.14 -7.03 25.06
N ASP A 118 12.90 -6.80 25.49
CA ASP A 118 11.79 -7.74 25.29
C ASP A 118 11.40 -7.86 23.81
N TYR A 119 11.52 -6.77 23.05
CA TYR A 119 11.34 -6.79 21.60
C TYR A 119 12.38 -7.70 20.93
N TRP A 120 13.65 -7.56 21.27
CA TRP A 120 14.70 -8.41 20.70
C TRP A 120 14.60 -9.86 21.16
N HIS A 121 14.21 -10.10 22.41
CA HIS A 121 13.93 -11.45 22.89
C HIS A 121 12.84 -12.12 22.04
N LEU A 122 11.77 -11.38 21.70
CA LEU A 122 10.72 -11.86 20.81
C LEU A 122 11.24 -12.13 19.38
N VAL A 123 12.05 -11.23 18.80
CA VAL A 123 12.68 -11.41 17.48
C VAL A 123 13.50 -12.71 17.45
N LEU A 124 14.34 -12.94 18.47
CA LEU A 124 15.15 -14.16 18.59
C LEU A 124 14.29 -15.41 18.79
N LYS A 125 13.19 -15.30 19.56
CA LYS A 125 12.24 -16.40 19.75
C LYS A 125 11.58 -16.80 18.42
N ILE A 126 11.17 -15.82 17.61
CA ILE A 126 10.63 -16.04 16.27
C ILE A 126 11.68 -16.71 15.37
N ALA A 127 12.92 -16.20 15.36
CA ALA A 127 14.02 -16.77 14.59
C ALA A 127 14.25 -18.25 14.94
N LYS A 128 14.28 -18.61 16.24
CA LYS A 128 14.41 -20.01 16.70
C LYS A 128 13.27 -20.93 16.26
N MET A 129 12.10 -20.37 15.97
CA MET A 129 10.90 -21.12 15.57
C MET A 129 10.72 -21.23 14.05
N THR A 130 11.64 -20.67 13.26
CA THR A 130 11.55 -20.61 11.81
C THR A 130 12.80 -21.19 11.16
N THR A 131 12.65 -21.82 10.00
CA THR A 131 13.81 -22.33 9.25
C THR A 131 14.35 -21.24 8.33
N LEU A 132 15.65 -21.28 8.03
CA LEU A 132 16.26 -20.36 7.06
C LEU A 132 15.53 -20.37 5.70
N ALA A 133 15.14 -21.54 5.21
CA ALA A 133 14.38 -21.68 3.96
C ALA A 133 12.97 -21.04 4.03
N ARG A 134 12.37 -20.94 5.22
CA ARG A 134 11.10 -20.21 5.39
C ARG A 134 11.33 -18.71 5.37
N ILE A 135 12.41 -18.23 5.98
CA ILE A 135 12.81 -16.81 5.99
C ILE A 135 13.17 -16.32 4.59
N LYS A 136 14.00 -17.05 3.83
CA LYS A 136 14.37 -16.69 2.45
C LYS A 136 13.14 -16.47 1.56
N ARG A 137 12.17 -17.39 1.62
CA ARG A 137 10.89 -17.25 0.92
C ARG A 137 10.13 -15.99 1.32
N ALA A 138 10.23 -15.55 2.57
CA ALA A 138 9.53 -14.38 3.10
C ALA A 138 10.21 -13.04 2.76
N VAL A 139 11.47 -13.01 2.29
CA VAL A 139 12.19 -11.77 1.93
C VAL A 139 11.44 -10.93 0.87
N THR A 140 10.55 -11.54 0.09
CA THR A 140 9.75 -10.81 -0.91
C THR A 140 8.84 -9.71 -0.34
N ILE A 141 8.54 -9.75 0.97
CA ILE A 141 7.77 -8.70 1.67
C ILE A 141 8.47 -7.34 1.64
N ALA A 142 9.80 -7.33 1.56
CA ALA A 142 10.64 -6.14 1.43
C ALA A 142 10.73 -5.63 -0.03
N GLY A 143 9.93 -6.19 -0.95
CA GLY A 143 9.96 -5.85 -2.38
C GLY A 143 11.19 -6.37 -3.13
N ARG A 144 11.85 -7.41 -2.61
CA ARG A 144 13.02 -8.08 -3.21
C ARG A 144 12.65 -9.44 -3.80
N LYS A 145 13.48 -9.97 -4.69
CA LYS A 145 13.36 -11.36 -5.15
C LYS A 145 13.96 -12.31 -4.11
N GLU A 146 13.49 -13.56 -4.07
CA GLU A 146 14.02 -14.57 -3.14
C GLU A 146 15.51 -14.84 -3.37
N SER A 147 15.98 -14.72 -4.61
CA SER A 147 17.41 -14.81 -4.97
C SER A 147 18.26 -13.71 -4.34
N GLU A 148 17.67 -12.59 -3.91
CA GLU A 148 18.39 -11.49 -3.22
C GLU A 148 18.47 -11.70 -1.70
N ALA A 149 17.87 -12.78 -1.16
CA ALA A 149 17.87 -13.03 0.28
C ALA A 149 19.28 -13.22 0.88
N GLU A 150 20.27 -13.54 0.04
CA GLU A 150 21.67 -13.73 0.45
C GLU A 150 22.53 -12.48 0.21
N ALA A 151 21.96 -11.37 -0.26
CA ALA A 151 22.72 -10.14 -0.53
C ALA A 151 23.36 -9.56 0.74
N ASN A 152 22.67 -9.65 1.88
CA ASN A 152 23.22 -9.38 3.19
C ASN A 152 22.37 -10.08 4.28
N PHE A 153 22.93 -10.24 5.49
CA PHE A 153 22.26 -10.93 6.58
C PHE A 153 21.08 -10.15 7.17
N SER A 154 21.08 -8.83 7.11
CA SER A 154 20.00 -8.01 7.70
C SER A 154 18.67 -8.25 6.98
N LEU A 155 18.68 -8.57 5.68
CA LEU A 155 17.47 -8.99 4.93
C LEU A 155 16.84 -10.28 5.48
N LEU A 156 17.61 -11.17 6.10
CA LEU A 156 17.08 -12.37 6.74
C LEU A 156 16.48 -12.06 8.13
N LEU A 157 16.88 -10.96 8.76
CA LEU A 157 16.27 -10.49 10.01
C LEU A 157 14.93 -9.79 9.77
N TYR A 158 14.76 -9.15 8.60
CA TYR A 158 13.58 -8.37 8.27
C TYR A 158 12.25 -9.11 8.54
N PRO A 159 12.01 -10.35 8.05
CA PRO A 159 10.74 -11.03 8.32
C PRO A 159 10.52 -11.32 9.81
N CYS A 160 11.58 -11.55 10.58
CA CYS A 160 11.48 -11.77 12.03
C CYS A 160 11.08 -10.48 12.75
N LEU A 161 11.64 -9.33 12.35
CA LEU A 161 11.28 -8.01 12.89
C LEU A 161 9.80 -7.70 12.61
N GLN A 162 9.34 -7.87 11.37
CA GLN A 162 7.95 -7.60 11.02
C GLN A 162 6.96 -8.51 11.77
N VAL A 163 7.32 -9.78 12.02
CA VAL A 163 6.48 -10.68 12.84
C VAL A 163 6.56 -10.29 14.33
N ALA A 164 7.70 -9.82 14.81
CA ALA A 164 7.85 -9.34 16.18
C ALA A 164 6.96 -8.12 16.42
N ASP A 165 6.90 -7.16 15.48
CA ASP A 165 6.03 -5.98 15.58
C ASP A 165 4.57 -6.36 15.83
N ILE A 166 4.08 -7.39 15.13
CA ILE A 166 2.71 -7.90 15.26
C ILE A 166 2.43 -8.34 16.70
N PHE A 167 3.32 -9.14 17.29
CA PHE A 167 3.09 -9.68 18.63
C PHE A 167 3.42 -8.69 19.74
N TYR A 168 4.48 -7.89 19.57
CA TYR A 168 4.93 -6.90 20.54
C TYR A 168 3.83 -5.87 20.81
N HIS A 169 3.20 -5.37 19.75
CA HIS A 169 2.06 -4.46 19.86
C HIS A 169 0.71 -5.16 19.96
N LYS A 170 0.68 -6.50 20.06
CA LYS A 170 -0.54 -7.30 20.24
C LYS A 170 -1.60 -7.00 19.16
N PHE A 171 -1.16 -6.84 17.91
CA PHE A 171 -2.07 -6.60 16.80
C PHE A 171 -2.86 -7.87 16.47
N ALA A 172 -4.18 -7.74 16.52
CA ALA A 172 -5.13 -8.80 16.19
C ALA A 172 -5.51 -8.80 14.70
N ILE A 173 -5.41 -7.65 14.03
CA ILE A 173 -5.67 -7.50 12.59
C ILE A 173 -4.42 -6.91 11.91
N CYS A 174 -3.95 -7.57 10.85
CA CYS A 174 -2.82 -7.14 10.04
C CYS A 174 -3.33 -6.75 8.64
N LEU A 175 -3.37 -5.45 8.34
CA LEU A 175 -3.69 -4.92 7.02
C LEU A 175 -2.39 -4.75 6.21
N GLY A 176 -2.41 -5.14 4.94
CA GLY A 176 -1.30 -4.88 4.01
C GLY A 176 -1.69 -5.14 2.56
N GLY A 177 -0.78 -4.92 1.61
CA GLY A 177 -0.96 -5.42 0.25
C GLY A 177 -0.75 -6.94 0.18
N THR A 178 -1.13 -7.58 -0.93
CA THR A 178 -0.86 -9.01 -1.16
C THR A 178 0.64 -9.36 -1.15
N ASP A 179 1.53 -8.38 -1.31
CA ASP A 179 2.97 -8.55 -1.14
C ASP A 179 3.40 -8.78 0.33
N GLN A 180 2.60 -8.37 1.31
CA GLN A 180 2.84 -8.59 2.75
C GLN A 180 2.36 -9.96 3.24
N ARG A 181 1.70 -10.74 2.37
CA ARG A 181 1.11 -12.05 2.71
C ARG A 181 2.06 -12.98 3.43
N LYS A 182 3.30 -13.11 2.95
CA LYS A 182 4.24 -14.08 3.52
C LYS A 182 4.62 -13.77 4.97
N ALA A 183 4.72 -12.49 5.35
CA ALA A 183 4.95 -12.08 6.74
C ALA A 183 3.74 -12.41 7.62
N HIS A 184 2.54 -12.08 7.16
CA HIS A 184 1.33 -12.35 7.96
C HIS A 184 1.10 -13.85 8.13
N MET A 185 1.38 -14.67 7.11
CA MET A 185 1.35 -16.13 7.26
C MET A 185 2.44 -16.65 8.20
N LEU A 186 3.64 -16.08 8.15
CA LEU A 186 4.71 -16.41 9.10
C LEU A 186 4.28 -16.10 10.54
N ALA A 187 3.63 -14.95 10.77
CA ALA A 187 3.06 -14.62 12.07
C ALA A 187 2.02 -15.64 12.51
N ARG A 188 1.10 -16.08 11.64
CA ARG A 188 0.10 -17.12 11.98
C ARG A 188 0.74 -18.47 12.31
N ASP A 189 1.78 -18.88 11.56
CA ASP A 189 2.52 -20.11 11.81
C ASP A 189 3.22 -20.06 13.17
N VAL A 190 3.89 -18.95 13.48
CA VAL A 190 4.61 -18.75 14.74
C VAL A 190 3.66 -18.61 15.93
N SER A 191 2.50 -17.95 15.75
CA SER A 191 1.47 -17.82 16.79
C SER A 191 1.08 -19.18 17.37
N SER A 192 0.93 -20.18 16.50
CA SER A 192 0.56 -21.55 16.91
C SER A 192 1.62 -22.19 17.82
N LYS A 193 2.90 -21.91 17.56
CA LYS A 193 4.04 -22.43 18.36
C LYS A 193 4.20 -21.68 19.69
N LEU A 194 3.77 -20.42 19.73
CA LEU A 194 3.81 -19.57 20.92
C LEU A 194 2.57 -19.71 21.81
N GLY A 195 1.54 -20.46 21.39
CA GLY A 195 0.26 -20.52 22.09
C GLY A 195 -0.51 -19.19 22.05
N LEU A 196 -0.24 -18.34 21.06
CA LEU A 196 -0.90 -17.05 20.89
C LEU A 196 -2.10 -17.18 19.94
N ARG A 197 -3.14 -16.37 20.18
CA ARG A 197 -4.25 -16.24 19.24
C ARG A 197 -3.72 -15.69 17.91
N LYS A 198 -4.07 -16.35 16.80
CA LYS A 198 -3.58 -15.96 15.47
C LYS A 198 -4.08 -14.56 15.10
N PRO A 199 -3.22 -13.72 14.49
CA PRO A 199 -3.66 -12.46 13.91
C PRO A 199 -4.42 -12.72 12.61
N THR A 200 -5.53 -12.02 12.42
CA THR A 200 -6.29 -12.03 11.18
C THR A 200 -5.59 -11.15 10.15
N ALA A 201 -5.36 -11.65 8.95
CA ALA A 201 -4.73 -10.88 7.88
C ALA A 201 -5.78 -10.39 6.87
N ILE A 202 -5.67 -9.14 6.45
CA ILE A 202 -6.48 -8.54 5.38
C ILE A 202 -5.50 -8.01 4.35
N HIS A 203 -5.60 -8.51 3.11
CA HIS A 203 -4.72 -8.09 2.04
C HIS A 203 -5.46 -7.37 0.93
N THR A 204 -5.01 -6.17 0.59
CA THR A 204 -5.57 -5.38 -0.51
C THR A 204 -4.90 -5.71 -1.84
N PRO A 205 -5.60 -5.55 -2.97
CA PRO A 205 -4.96 -5.66 -4.28
C PRO A 205 -3.83 -4.64 -4.44
N LEU A 206 -2.86 -4.97 -5.28
CA LEU A 206 -1.77 -4.08 -5.66
C LEU A 206 -2.10 -3.44 -7.00
N LEU A 207 -1.97 -2.12 -7.10
CA LEU A 207 -2.16 -1.41 -8.36
C LEU A 207 -1.00 -1.71 -9.32
N SER A 208 -1.30 -2.04 -10.56
CA SER A 208 -0.32 -2.26 -11.62
C SER A 208 0.42 -0.98 -11.99
N GLY A 209 1.68 -1.13 -12.41
CA GLY A 209 2.45 -0.04 -13.00
C GLY A 209 1.86 0.41 -14.35
N LEU A 210 2.08 1.68 -14.72
CA LEU A 210 1.47 2.24 -15.94
C LEU A 210 2.02 1.66 -17.24
N ARG A 211 3.16 0.97 -17.23
CA ARG A 211 3.82 0.48 -18.45
C ARG A 211 3.58 -1.01 -18.62
N PRO A 212 3.49 -1.50 -19.87
CA PRO A 212 3.38 -2.94 -20.10
C PRO A 212 4.61 -3.63 -19.52
N ILE A 213 4.38 -4.69 -18.77
CA ILE A 213 5.44 -5.46 -18.16
C ILE A 213 5.36 -6.87 -18.75
N GLY A 214 6.39 -7.27 -19.50
CA GLY A 214 6.58 -8.65 -19.94
C GLY A 214 7.02 -9.60 -18.83
N ALA A 215 6.75 -9.27 -17.56
CA ALA A 215 7.27 -10.00 -16.42
C ALA A 215 6.27 -11.02 -15.88
N THR A 216 6.85 -12.15 -15.48
CA THR A 216 6.19 -13.28 -14.83
C THR A 216 5.90 -13.02 -13.35
N ASP A 217 6.64 -12.11 -12.71
CA ASP A 217 6.60 -11.91 -11.25
C ASP A 217 5.72 -10.72 -10.83
N ILE A 218 4.96 -10.88 -9.74
CA ILE A 218 4.08 -9.85 -9.13
C ILE A 218 4.85 -8.57 -8.75
N ILE A 219 6.11 -8.70 -8.31
CA ILE A 219 6.96 -7.58 -7.92
C ILE A 219 7.21 -6.64 -9.11
N ASP A 220 7.37 -7.21 -10.30
CA ASP A 220 7.64 -6.45 -11.50
C ASP A 220 6.37 -5.82 -12.07
N ARG A 221 5.18 -6.37 -11.75
CA ARG A 221 3.86 -5.87 -12.19
C ARG A 221 3.34 -4.66 -11.41
N LYS A 222 3.65 -4.57 -10.11
CA LYS A 222 3.09 -3.52 -9.23
C LYS A 222 3.70 -2.14 -9.50
N MET A 223 2.93 -1.09 -9.22
CA MET A 223 3.42 0.28 -9.25
C MET A 223 4.55 0.46 -8.22
N SER A 224 5.70 0.96 -8.67
CA SER A 224 6.92 1.10 -7.87
C SER A 224 7.61 2.43 -8.11
N LYS A 225 8.24 2.96 -7.05
CA LYS A 225 8.99 4.22 -7.06
C LYS A 225 10.25 4.17 -7.94
N SER A 226 10.76 2.97 -8.25
CA SER A 226 11.99 2.78 -9.02
C SER A 226 11.92 3.28 -10.47
N LYS A 227 10.72 3.43 -11.03
CA LYS A 227 10.48 3.96 -12.38
C LYS A 227 9.42 5.07 -12.30
N PRO A 228 9.82 6.33 -12.06
CA PRO A 228 8.88 7.46 -11.91
C PRO A 228 7.89 7.62 -13.07
N GLU A 229 8.30 7.29 -14.29
CA GLU A 229 7.46 7.32 -15.51
C GLU A 229 6.38 6.23 -15.58
N SER A 230 6.44 5.24 -14.68
CA SER A 230 5.47 4.14 -14.57
C SER A 230 4.55 4.27 -13.36
N CYS A 231 4.65 5.39 -12.64
CA CYS A 231 4.04 5.60 -11.34
C CYS A 231 3.41 6.99 -11.26
N ILE A 232 2.24 7.11 -10.62
CA ILE A 232 1.62 8.41 -10.33
C ILE A 232 1.77 8.67 -8.84
N PHE A 233 2.42 9.78 -8.50
CA PHE A 233 2.59 10.22 -7.13
C PHE A 233 1.49 11.18 -6.70
N LEU A 234 1.21 11.26 -5.39
CA LEU A 234 0.19 12.18 -4.86
C LEU A 234 0.49 13.66 -5.17
N HIS A 235 1.76 14.01 -5.36
CA HIS A 235 2.21 15.38 -5.66
C HIS A 235 2.46 15.63 -7.16
N ASP A 236 2.18 14.65 -8.04
CA ASP A 236 2.28 14.89 -9.48
C ASP A 236 1.32 16.00 -9.90
N ASN A 237 1.82 17.02 -10.60
CA ASN A 237 0.97 18.08 -11.12
C ASN A 237 0.02 17.56 -12.23
N LYS A 238 -0.98 18.37 -12.57
CA LYS A 238 -2.04 18.00 -13.53
C LYS A 238 -1.48 17.53 -14.87
N ASP A 239 -0.42 18.16 -15.36
CA ASP A 239 0.22 17.83 -16.64
C ASP A 239 0.98 16.50 -16.57
N SER A 240 1.69 16.24 -15.47
CA SER A 240 2.38 14.98 -15.20
C SER A 240 1.38 13.82 -15.18
N VAL A 241 0.28 13.96 -14.43
CA VAL A 241 -0.79 12.95 -14.35
C VAL A 241 -1.36 12.64 -15.75
N ARG A 242 -1.76 13.68 -16.50
CA ARG A 242 -2.31 13.53 -17.86
C ARG A 242 -1.31 12.87 -18.81
N SER A 243 -0.06 13.30 -18.78
CA SER A 243 1.01 12.76 -19.63
C SER A 243 1.28 11.28 -19.33
N LYS A 244 1.37 10.91 -18.05
CA LYS A 244 1.60 9.53 -17.59
C LYS A 244 0.45 8.61 -17.99
N ILE A 245 -0.81 9.02 -17.76
CA ILE A 245 -2.00 8.24 -18.15
C ILE A 245 -2.08 8.08 -19.67
N ARG A 246 -1.81 9.15 -20.44
CA ARG A 246 -1.82 9.10 -21.91
C ARG A 246 -0.86 8.02 -22.44
N ARG A 247 0.32 7.88 -21.82
CA ARG A 247 1.37 6.92 -22.19
C ARG A 247 1.18 5.52 -21.60
N ALA A 248 0.19 5.32 -20.74
CA ALA A 248 -0.01 4.07 -20.02
C ALA A 248 -0.43 2.91 -20.95
N TYR A 249 -0.17 1.69 -20.53
CA TYR A 249 -0.72 0.48 -21.13
C TYR A 249 -2.25 0.47 -20.97
N CYS A 250 -2.97 0.28 -22.07
CA CYS A 250 -4.43 0.21 -22.08
C CYS A 250 -4.92 -0.46 -23.38
N PRO A 251 -4.68 -1.77 -23.58
CA PRO A 251 -5.14 -2.43 -24.78
C PRO A 251 -6.66 -2.53 -24.84
N PRO A 252 -7.27 -2.47 -26.03
CA PRO A 252 -8.71 -2.57 -26.20
C PRO A 252 -9.23 -3.92 -25.67
N LYS A 253 -10.38 -3.92 -25.01
CA LYS A 253 -11.09 -5.09 -24.45
C LYS A 253 -10.39 -5.85 -23.31
N VAL A 254 -9.15 -5.51 -22.97
CA VAL A 254 -8.39 -6.17 -21.89
C VAL A 254 -8.62 -5.42 -20.58
N THR A 255 -9.24 -6.08 -19.62
CA THR A 255 -9.56 -5.52 -18.29
C THR A 255 -8.59 -5.99 -17.21
N ASP A 256 -8.16 -7.26 -17.27
CA ASP A 256 -7.17 -7.82 -16.35
C ASP A 256 -5.78 -7.25 -16.60
N GLY A 257 -5.10 -6.84 -15.52
CA GLY A 257 -3.77 -6.21 -15.57
C GLY A 257 -3.72 -4.89 -16.36
N ASN A 258 -4.87 -4.26 -16.64
CA ASN A 258 -4.94 -2.98 -17.33
C ASN A 258 -4.89 -1.83 -16.31
N PRO A 259 -3.78 -1.09 -16.19
CA PRO A 259 -3.61 -0.10 -15.12
C PRO A 259 -4.63 1.05 -15.21
N ILE A 260 -5.16 1.36 -16.39
CA ILE A 260 -6.19 2.41 -16.52
C ILE A 260 -7.54 1.93 -16.00
N VAL A 261 -7.91 0.68 -16.29
CA VAL A 261 -9.11 0.05 -15.72
C VAL A 261 -8.95 -0.09 -14.21
N GLU A 262 -7.79 -0.52 -13.72
CA GLU A 262 -7.52 -0.64 -12.29
C GLU A 262 -7.56 0.70 -11.55
N ILE A 263 -7.02 1.80 -12.11
CA ILE A 263 -7.15 3.12 -11.48
C ILE A 263 -8.63 3.50 -11.35
N ALA A 264 -9.43 3.24 -12.38
CA ALA A 264 -10.87 3.49 -12.32
C ALA A 264 -11.56 2.65 -11.23
N THR A 265 -11.31 1.34 -11.22
CA THR A 265 -12.10 0.38 -10.43
C THR A 265 -11.55 0.13 -9.02
N LEU A 266 -10.28 0.42 -8.77
CA LEU A 266 -9.62 0.28 -7.47
C LEU A 266 -9.37 1.61 -6.78
N ILE A 267 -9.41 2.75 -7.48
CA ILE A 267 -9.21 4.08 -6.88
C ILE A 267 -10.47 4.92 -7.03
N LEU A 268 -10.83 5.33 -8.24
CA LEU A 268 -11.81 6.40 -8.43
C LEU A 268 -13.25 5.99 -8.04
N LEU A 269 -13.77 4.93 -8.65
CA LEU A 269 -15.15 4.49 -8.41
C LEU A 269 -15.38 4.08 -6.94
N PRO A 270 -14.47 3.34 -6.26
CA PRO A 270 -14.67 3.03 -4.84
C PRO A 270 -14.57 4.23 -3.89
N GLU A 271 -14.03 5.37 -4.33
CA GLU A 271 -14.08 6.65 -3.59
C GLU A 271 -15.37 7.44 -3.88
N GLY A 272 -16.29 6.87 -4.67
CA GLY A 272 -17.49 7.55 -5.14
C GLY A 272 -17.19 8.65 -6.16
N THR A 273 -16.05 8.60 -6.86
CA THR A 273 -15.72 9.55 -7.94
C THR A 273 -16.30 9.02 -9.26
N PRO A 274 -17.38 9.62 -9.80
CA PRO A 274 -17.98 9.16 -11.04
C PRO A 274 -17.03 9.31 -12.22
N LEU A 275 -17.14 8.39 -13.19
CA LEU A 275 -16.41 8.47 -14.45
C LEU A 275 -17.36 8.76 -15.60
N ILE A 276 -17.20 9.92 -16.22
CA ILE A 276 -17.93 10.27 -17.45
C ILE A 276 -17.04 9.92 -18.64
N VAL A 277 -17.41 8.88 -19.39
CA VAL A 277 -16.63 8.35 -20.51
C VAL A 277 -17.41 8.50 -21.81
N ARG A 278 -16.73 8.93 -22.88
CA ARG A 278 -17.29 8.93 -24.23
C ARG A 278 -17.26 7.51 -24.80
N LEU A 279 -18.41 7.05 -25.30
CA LEU A 279 -18.55 5.77 -25.98
C LEU A 279 -18.23 5.92 -27.48
N ARG A 280 -18.00 4.78 -28.15
CA ARG A 280 -17.67 4.74 -29.58
C ARG A 280 -18.78 5.29 -30.49
N ASP A 281 -20.04 5.21 -30.06
CA ASP A 281 -21.19 5.79 -30.78
C ASP A 281 -21.27 7.31 -30.63
N GLY A 282 -20.37 7.92 -29.85
CA GLY A 282 -20.31 9.35 -29.60
C GLY A 282 -21.09 9.81 -28.36
N SER A 283 -21.91 8.95 -27.75
CA SER A 283 -22.62 9.26 -26.51
C SER A 283 -21.66 9.34 -25.31
N LYS A 284 -22.12 9.95 -24.21
CA LYS A 284 -21.40 9.94 -22.93
C LYS A 284 -22.18 9.09 -21.94
N ARG A 285 -21.46 8.22 -21.22
CA ARG A 285 -22.01 7.42 -20.14
C ARG A 285 -21.29 7.77 -18.84
N GLU A 286 -22.06 7.92 -17.78
CA GLU A 286 -21.54 8.03 -16.41
C GLU A 286 -21.47 6.63 -15.79
N TYR A 287 -20.34 6.32 -15.16
CA TYR A 287 -20.12 5.09 -14.42
C TYR A 287 -19.94 5.41 -12.94
N LEU A 288 -20.72 4.73 -12.12
CA LEU A 288 -20.63 4.76 -10.66
C LEU A 288 -20.08 3.44 -10.08
N GLU A 289 -20.27 2.34 -10.80
CA GLU A 289 -19.90 1.00 -10.38
C GLU A 289 -18.85 0.38 -11.30
N SER A 290 -17.90 -0.35 -10.70
CA SER A 290 -16.77 -0.96 -11.43
C SER A 290 -17.22 -1.96 -12.49
N ASN A 291 -18.27 -2.75 -12.22
CA ASN A 291 -18.74 -3.80 -13.12
C ASN A 291 -19.24 -3.26 -14.46
N ASP A 292 -19.96 -2.13 -14.45
CA ASP A 292 -20.48 -1.53 -15.68
C ASP A 292 -19.34 -1.06 -16.58
N LEU A 293 -18.32 -0.41 -15.99
CA LEU A 293 -17.16 0.06 -16.74
C LEU A 293 -16.36 -1.11 -17.34
N ILE A 294 -16.15 -2.16 -16.54
CA ILE A 294 -15.45 -3.38 -16.97
C ILE A 294 -16.19 -4.04 -18.14
N ASN A 295 -17.52 -4.20 -18.01
CA ASN A 295 -18.34 -4.82 -19.03
C ASN A 295 -18.32 -4.03 -20.34
N ASP A 296 -18.51 -2.71 -20.28
CA ASP A 296 -18.52 -1.87 -21.48
C ASP A 296 -17.14 -1.80 -22.16
N TYR A 297 -16.05 -1.77 -21.37
CA TYR A 297 -14.70 -1.82 -21.92
C TYR A 297 -14.39 -3.16 -22.57
N ALA A 298 -14.76 -4.28 -21.94
CA ALA A 298 -14.58 -5.64 -22.49
C ALA A 298 -15.38 -5.85 -23.78
N ASN A 299 -16.60 -5.31 -23.84
CA ASN A 299 -17.46 -5.34 -25.03
C ASN A 299 -17.07 -4.30 -26.11
N ASN A 300 -15.93 -3.61 -25.94
CA ASN A 300 -15.40 -2.64 -26.89
C ASN A 300 -16.30 -1.42 -27.11
N LEU A 301 -17.21 -1.10 -26.19
CA LEU A 301 -18.06 0.09 -26.29
C LEU A 301 -17.27 1.38 -26.01
N ILE A 302 -16.18 1.26 -25.28
CA ILE A 302 -15.27 2.37 -24.92
C ILE A 302 -13.97 2.22 -25.72
N HIS A 303 -13.49 3.30 -26.34
CA HIS A 303 -12.16 3.32 -26.95
C HIS A 303 -11.10 3.61 -25.86
N PRO A 304 -9.89 3.01 -25.92
CA PRO A 304 -8.85 3.21 -24.90
C PRO A 304 -8.45 4.67 -24.66
N LEU A 305 -8.51 5.52 -25.70
CA LEU A 305 -8.20 6.94 -25.59
C LEU A 305 -9.24 7.68 -24.75
N ASP A 306 -10.53 7.40 -24.95
CA ASP A 306 -11.62 8.02 -24.19
C ASP A 306 -11.59 7.57 -22.73
N LEU A 307 -11.27 6.30 -22.46
CA LEU A 307 -11.07 5.81 -21.09
C LEU A 307 -9.91 6.55 -20.41
N LYS A 308 -8.76 6.67 -21.08
CA LYS A 308 -7.60 7.41 -20.56
C LYS A 308 -7.93 8.86 -20.25
N GLU A 309 -8.66 9.53 -21.13
CA GLU A 309 -9.05 10.92 -20.94
C GLU A 309 -9.96 11.09 -19.71
N ALA A 310 -10.99 10.25 -19.59
CA ALA A 310 -11.90 10.26 -18.46
C ALA A 310 -11.18 9.98 -17.14
N VAL A 311 -10.34 8.94 -17.09
CA VAL A 311 -9.55 8.57 -15.89
C VAL A 311 -8.56 9.68 -15.53
N ALA A 312 -7.88 10.30 -16.50
CA ALA A 312 -6.96 11.39 -16.23
C ALA A 312 -7.68 12.62 -15.67
N SER A 313 -8.83 12.98 -16.22
CA SER A 313 -9.61 14.12 -15.74
C SER A 313 -10.12 13.88 -14.32
N ALA A 314 -10.71 12.72 -14.06
CA ALA A 314 -11.22 12.37 -12.73
C ALA A 314 -10.11 12.24 -11.69
N LEU A 315 -8.97 11.63 -12.04
CA LEU A 315 -7.84 11.51 -11.12
C LEU A 315 -7.22 12.87 -10.77
N VAL A 316 -7.14 13.80 -11.74
CA VAL A 316 -6.68 15.17 -11.46
C VAL A 316 -7.59 15.86 -10.46
N SER A 317 -8.90 15.81 -10.65
CA SER A 317 -9.87 16.42 -9.73
C SER A 317 -9.84 15.74 -8.35
N PHE A 318 -9.67 14.41 -8.32
CA PHE A 318 -9.57 13.65 -7.09
C PHE A 318 -8.31 13.99 -6.27
N LEU A 319 -7.16 14.18 -6.93
CA LEU A 319 -5.89 14.48 -6.26
C LEU A 319 -5.78 15.95 -5.82
N GLU A 320 -6.47 16.88 -6.49
CA GLU A 320 -6.40 18.32 -6.20
C GLU A 320 -6.58 18.68 -4.71
N PRO A 321 -7.63 18.26 -3.99
CA PRO A 321 -7.79 18.59 -2.57
C PRO A 321 -6.72 17.95 -1.68
N ILE A 322 -6.16 16.80 -2.06
CA ILE A 322 -5.05 16.16 -1.35
C ILE A 322 -3.79 17.01 -1.52
N GLN A 323 -3.52 17.44 -2.75
CA GLN A 323 -2.37 18.27 -3.11
C GLN A 323 -2.41 19.64 -2.43
N GLU A 324 -3.58 20.25 -2.30
CA GLU A 324 -3.75 21.52 -1.59
C GLU A 324 -3.35 21.40 -0.11
N LYS A 325 -3.82 20.37 0.58
CA LYS A 325 -3.44 20.11 1.98
C LYS A 325 -1.93 19.88 2.14
N LEU A 326 -1.32 19.14 1.21
CA LEU A 326 0.11 18.85 1.25
C LEU A 326 0.99 20.08 0.99
N LYS A 327 0.52 21.06 0.21
CA LYS A 327 1.27 22.31 -0.02
C LYS A 327 1.43 23.14 1.26
N SER A 328 0.46 23.08 2.17
CA SER A 328 0.46 23.81 3.43
C SER A 328 1.04 23.05 4.61
N ASP A 329 1.46 21.79 4.43
CA ASP A 329 1.93 20.95 5.53
C ASP A 329 3.46 21.06 5.72
N ASP A 330 3.85 21.54 6.90
CA ASP A 330 5.26 21.78 7.24
C ASP A 330 6.13 20.50 7.26
N ARG A 331 5.52 19.32 7.35
CA ARG A 331 6.25 18.03 7.27
C ARG A 331 6.64 17.67 5.84
N VAL A 332 5.95 18.22 4.85
CA VAL A 332 6.15 17.86 3.43
C VAL A 332 7.36 18.59 2.84
N ILE A 333 7.48 19.89 3.10
CA ILE A 333 8.49 20.75 2.48
C ILE A 333 9.94 20.27 2.75
N PRO A 334 10.34 19.92 3.98
CA PRO A 334 11.71 19.48 4.27
C PRO A 334 12.10 18.24 3.49
N PHE A 335 11.20 17.26 3.40
CA PHE A 335 11.45 16.00 2.71
C PHE A 335 11.56 16.21 1.19
N ILE A 336 10.60 16.93 0.58
CA ILE A 336 10.62 17.18 -0.88
C ILE A 336 11.87 17.94 -1.30
N LYS A 337 12.32 18.92 -0.52
CA LYS A 337 13.57 19.65 -0.78
C LYS A 337 14.78 18.72 -0.74
N LYS A 338 14.90 17.89 0.32
CA LYS A 338 16.03 16.95 0.45
C LYS A 338 16.03 15.90 -0.67
N VAL A 339 14.88 15.29 -0.99
CA VAL A 339 14.80 14.26 -2.04
C VAL A 339 15.09 14.84 -3.42
N SER A 340 14.59 16.04 -3.73
CA SER A 340 14.89 16.71 -5.01
C SER A 340 16.39 16.97 -5.19
N SER A 341 17.09 17.35 -4.11
CA SER A 341 18.55 17.48 -4.12
C SER A 341 19.26 16.12 -4.23
N PHE A 342 18.70 15.07 -3.63
CA PHE A 342 19.23 13.70 -3.67
C PHE A 342 19.12 13.07 -5.07
N GLU A 343 18.05 13.36 -5.80
CA GLU A 343 17.84 12.89 -7.19
C GLU A 343 18.73 13.65 -8.18
N GLN A 344 18.97 14.95 -7.98
CA GLN A 344 19.87 15.76 -8.82
C GLN A 344 21.35 15.33 -8.74
N ILE A 345 21.79 14.77 -7.61
CA ILE A 345 23.16 14.23 -7.46
C ILE A 345 23.34 12.89 -8.23
N THR A 346 22.26 12.31 -8.75
CA THR A 346 22.25 11.02 -9.47
C THR A 346 21.89 11.10 -10.95
N ARG A 347 21.75 12.29 -11.50
CA ARG A 347 21.81 12.53 -12.94
C ARG A 347 23.14 13.14 -13.27
#